data_AF-A6TA78-F1
#
_entry.id   AF-A6TA78-F1
#
_cell.length_a   1.000
_cell.length_b   1.000
_cell.length_c   1.000
_cell.angle_alpha   90.00
_cell.angle_beta   90.00
_cell.angle_gamma   90.00
#
_symmetry.space_group_name_H-M   'P 1'
#
loop_
_entity.id
_entity.type
_entity.pdbx_description
1 polymer ?
#
loop_
_entity_poly.entity_id
_entity_poly.type
_entity_poly.pdbx_seq_one_letter_code
_entity_poly.pdbx_strand_id
1 'polypeptide(L)'
;MKKLSLLVPLVFTAPVQASEVTVGQICKAASAAMFGRDHKIMQLDKVESGIAYVHYIRQNDGTRWAIKCKLIGDQVMWASDNPDITGRWRDDPADSTVKYSIDGKKIIITELYTDGSSTTNSYPLMQLK
;
A
#
# COMPACT_ATOMS: atom_id res chain seq x y z
N MET A 1 -15.61 -21.51 61.63
CA MET A 1 -15.76 -21.81 60.19
C MET A 1 -15.15 -20.67 59.39
N LYS A 2 -14.02 -20.87 58.70
CA LYS A 2 -13.42 -19.84 57.83
C LYS A 2 -13.93 -20.03 56.40
N LYS A 3 -14.70 -19.07 55.87
CA LYS A 3 -15.07 -19.05 54.45
C LYS A 3 -13.88 -18.57 53.63
N LEU A 4 -13.35 -19.43 52.76
CA LEU A 4 -12.23 -19.11 51.88
C LEU A 4 -12.78 -18.53 50.57
N SER A 5 -12.79 -17.20 50.45
CA SER A 5 -13.22 -16.54 49.20
C SER A 5 -12.13 -16.64 48.15
N LEU A 6 -12.35 -17.47 47.12
CA LEU A 6 -11.51 -17.53 45.92
C LEU A 6 -11.81 -16.33 45.02
N LEU A 7 -10.84 -15.41 44.91
CA LEU A 7 -10.83 -14.36 43.89
C LEU A 7 -10.25 -14.94 42.60
N VAL A 8 -11.11 -15.17 41.62
CA VAL A 8 -10.70 -15.55 40.25
C VAL A 8 -10.32 -14.26 39.50
N PRO A 9 -9.08 -14.11 39.00
CA PRO A 9 -8.69 -12.94 38.22
C PRO A 9 -9.35 -12.99 36.85
N LEU A 10 -10.16 -11.98 36.52
CA LEU A 10 -10.73 -11.84 35.18
C LEU A 10 -9.64 -11.34 34.21
N VAL A 11 -9.01 -12.27 33.48
CA VAL A 11 -8.02 -11.94 32.46
C VAL A 11 -8.74 -11.44 31.21
N PHE A 12 -8.88 -10.12 31.09
CA PHE A 12 -9.36 -9.49 29.86
C PHE A 12 -8.30 -9.58 28.75
N THR A 13 -8.38 -10.64 27.94
CA THR A 13 -7.67 -10.69 26.66
C THR A 13 -8.33 -9.72 25.68
N ALA A 14 -7.82 -8.50 25.61
CA ALA A 14 -8.22 -7.57 24.55
C ALA A 14 -7.89 -8.19 23.18
N PRO A 15 -8.83 -8.19 22.21
CA PRO A 15 -8.50 -8.65 20.86
C PRO A 15 -7.46 -7.70 20.26
N VAL A 16 -6.35 -8.26 19.78
CA VAL A 16 -5.39 -7.50 18.98
C VAL A 16 -6.06 -7.24 17.63
N GLN A 17 -6.72 -6.09 17.50
CA GLN A 17 -7.14 -5.59 16.18
C GLN A 17 -5.89 -5.35 15.35
N ALA A 18 -5.58 -6.30 14.46
CA ALA A 18 -4.75 -6.04 13.31
C ALA A 18 -5.42 -4.90 12.54
N SER A 19 -4.78 -3.73 12.45
CA SER A 19 -5.31 -2.63 11.65
C SER A 19 -5.34 -3.09 10.19
N GLU A 20 -6.52 -3.19 9.59
CA GLU A 20 -6.65 -3.57 8.19
C GLU A 20 -5.84 -2.61 7.31
N VAL A 21 -4.98 -3.18 6.48
CA VAL A 21 -4.13 -2.40 5.57
C VAL A 21 -4.98 -1.92 4.41
N THR A 22 -5.07 -0.61 4.23
CA THR A 22 -5.96 -0.04 3.22
C THR A 22 -5.36 -0.09 1.82
N VAL A 23 -6.22 -0.12 0.79
CA VAL A 23 -5.81 0.06 -0.61
C VAL A 23 -4.98 1.33 -0.79
N GLY A 24 -5.31 2.42 -0.10
CA GLY A 24 -4.54 3.66 -0.13
C GLY A 24 -3.10 3.49 0.37
N GLN A 25 -2.88 2.76 1.47
CA GLN A 25 -1.53 2.48 1.98
C GLN A 25 -0.72 1.62 1.00
N ILE A 26 -1.33 0.59 0.42
CA ILE A 26 -0.68 -0.29 -0.56
C ILE A 26 -0.34 0.49 -1.83
N CYS A 27 -1.25 1.30 -2.35
CA CYS A 27 -1.03 2.12 -3.55
C CYS A 27 0.02 3.23 -3.31
N LYS A 28 0.10 3.82 -2.11
CA LYS A 28 1.19 4.73 -1.71
C LYS A 28 2.55 4.01 -1.70
N ALA A 29 2.62 2.80 -1.13
CA ALA A 29 3.83 1.99 -1.15
C ALA A 29 4.25 1.60 -2.59
N ALA A 30 3.30 1.18 -3.42
CA ALA A 30 3.55 0.82 -4.81
C ALA A 30 4.06 2.00 -5.64
N SER A 31 3.46 3.18 -5.49
CA SER A 31 3.92 4.41 -6.15
C SER A 31 5.37 4.76 -5.76
N ALA A 32 5.73 4.58 -4.49
CA ALA A 32 7.09 4.81 -4.00
C ALA A 32 8.10 3.82 -4.60
N ALA A 33 7.73 2.54 -4.72
CA ALA A 33 8.57 1.50 -5.29
C ALA A 33 8.79 1.71 -6.80
N MET A 34 7.71 1.71 -7.60
CA MET A 34 7.77 1.80 -9.07
C MET A 34 8.52 3.03 -9.58
N PHE A 35 8.36 4.18 -8.91
CA PHE A 35 8.94 5.44 -9.37
C PHE A 35 10.25 5.81 -8.67
N GLY A 36 10.75 4.99 -7.74
CA GLY A 36 11.96 5.26 -6.98
C GLY A 36 11.90 6.60 -6.24
N ARG A 37 10.89 6.76 -5.36
CA ARG A 37 10.64 7.99 -4.59
C ARG A 37 10.44 7.66 -3.11
N ASP A 38 10.67 8.64 -2.24
CA ASP A 38 10.34 8.51 -0.80
C ASP A 38 8.82 8.33 -0.65
N HIS A 39 8.39 7.33 0.12
CA HIS A 39 6.97 7.07 0.37
C HIS A 39 6.29 8.19 1.16
N LYS A 40 7.05 9.01 1.90
CA LYS A 40 6.52 10.15 2.66
C LYS A 40 5.96 11.27 1.77
N ILE A 41 6.39 11.37 0.50
CA ILE A 41 5.84 12.37 -0.43
C ILE A 41 4.60 11.87 -1.20
N MET A 42 4.21 10.61 -1.00
CA MET A 42 3.01 10.03 -1.62
C MET A 42 1.76 10.47 -0.86
N GLN A 43 0.86 11.16 -1.55
CA GLN A 43 -0.40 11.66 -1.04
C GLN A 43 -1.55 10.81 -1.59
N LEU A 44 -2.50 10.46 -0.73
CA LEU A 44 -3.75 9.80 -1.11
C LEU A 44 -4.81 10.89 -1.32
N ASP A 45 -5.25 11.09 -2.56
CA ASP A 45 -6.26 12.11 -2.89
C ASP A 45 -7.66 11.65 -2.47
N LYS A 46 -8.00 10.41 -2.83
CA LYS A 46 -9.29 9.76 -2.51
C LYS A 46 -9.22 8.25 -2.69
N VAL A 47 -10.21 7.56 -2.15
CA VAL A 47 -10.56 6.18 -2.53
C VAL A 47 -12.01 6.19 -3.01
N GLU A 48 -12.27 5.69 -4.21
CA GLU A 48 -13.58 5.67 -4.84
C GLU A 48 -13.77 4.34 -5.58
N SER A 49 -14.88 3.63 -5.29
CA SER A 49 -15.17 2.32 -5.90
C SER A 49 -14.03 1.29 -5.81
N GLY A 50 -13.28 1.30 -4.69
CA GLY A 50 -12.12 0.42 -4.47
C GLY A 50 -10.83 0.84 -5.20
N ILE A 51 -10.85 1.98 -5.92
CA ILE A 51 -9.69 2.57 -6.58
C ILE A 51 -9.12 3.69 -5.70
N ALA A 52 -7.85 3.58 -5.32
CA ALA A 52 -7.11 4.66 -4.67
C ALA A 52 -6.44 5.55 -5.71
N TYR A 53 -6.50 6.85 -5.47
CA TYR A 53 -5.90 7.89 -6.31
C TYR A 53 -4.71 8.48 -5.54
N VAL A 54 -3.50 8.30 -6.06
CA VAL A 54 -2.26 8.63 -5.36
C VAL A 54 -1.41 9.55 -6.24
N HIS A 55 -0.84 10.59 -5.64
CA HIS A 55 0.08 11.48 -6.34
C HIS A 55 1.33 11.82 -5.51
N TYR A 56 2.33 12.37 -6.17
CA TYR A 56 3.44 13.07 -5.53
C TYR A 56 3.87 14.28 -6.37
N ILE A 57 4.58 15.21 -5.73
CA ILE A 57 5.25 16.33 -6.40
C ILE A 57 6.74 15.99 -6.52
N ARG A 58 7.27 16.03 -7.74
CA ARG A 58 8.63 15.59 -8.05
C ARG A 58 9.63 16.67 -7.67
N GLN A 59 10.41 16.44 -6.61
CA GLN A 59 11.20 17.48 -5.94
C GLN A 59 12.23 18.22 -6.82
N ASN A 60 12.67 17.64 -7.94
CA ASN A 60 13.67 18.25 -8.82
C ASN A 60 13.11 19.30 -9.79
N ASP A 61 11.81 19.25 -10.12
CA ASP A 61 11.18 20.14 -11.11
C ASP A 61 9.75 20.58 -10.77
N GLY A 62 9.21 20.18 -9.61
CA GLY A 62 7.88 20.54 -9.15
C GLY A 62 6.73 19.87 -9.90
N THR A 63 6.99 18.95 -10.83
CA THR A 63 5.93 18.31 -11.62
C THR A 63 5.06 17.37 -10.77
N ARG A 64 3.74 17.41 -10.97
CA ARG A 64 2.80 16.46 -10.33
C ARG A 64 2.77 15.17 -11.13
N TRP A 65 2.97 14.05 -10.45
CA TRP A 65 2.84 12.70 -11.00
C TRP A 65 1.79 11.95 -10.20
N ALA A 66 0.86 11.28 -10.88
CA ALA A 66 -0.24 10.59 -10.24
C ALA A 66 -0.58 9.26 -10.90
N ILE A 67 -1.11 8.35 -10.09
CA ILE A 67 -1.68 7.07 -10.51
C ILE A 67 -3.06 6.87 -9.89
N LYS A 68 -3.86 6.05 -10.56
CA LYS A 68 -4.99 5.35 -9.96
C LYS A 68 -4.64 3.87 -9.84
N CYS A 69 -5.08 3.25 -8.75
CA CYS A 69 -4.59 1.95 -8.32
C CYS A 69 -5.68 1.14 -7.62
N LYS A 70 -5.77 -0.16 -7.92
CA LYS A 70 -6.73 -1.12 -7.33
C LYS A 70 -6.04 -2.45 -7.07
N LEU A 71 -6.59 -3.26 -6.18
CA LEU A 71 -6.03 -4.57 -5.83
C LEU A 71 -6.77 -5.69 -6.57
N ILE A 72 -6.02 -6.66 -7.09
CA ILE A 72 -6.55 -7.89 -7.69
C ILE A 72 -5.79 -9.06 -7.06
N GLY A 73 -6.34 -9.65 -5.99
CA GLY A 73 -5.59 -10.61 -5.18
C GLY A 73 -4.37 -9.95 -4.54
N ASP A 74 -3.17 -10.47 -4.81
CA ASP A 74 -1.89 -9.90 -4.38
C ASP A 74 -1.31 -8.86 -5.37
N GLN A 75 -1.96 -8.64 -6.52
CA GLN A 75 -1.51 -7.69 -7.54
C GLN A 75 -1.98 -6.27 -7.26
N VAL A 76 -1.08 -5.31 -7.45
CA VAL A 76 -1.37 -3.88 -7.53
C VAL A 76 -1.56 -3.49 -8.99
N MET A 77 -2.82 -3.42 -9.42
CA MET A 77 -3.19 -3.02 -10.78
C MET A 77 -3.28 -1.49 -10.85
N TRP A 78 -2.49 -0.86 -11.71
CA TRP A 78 -2.37 0.60 -11.76
C TRP A 78 -2.47 1.19 -13.17
N ALA A 79 -2.72 2.50 -13.24
CA ALA A 79 -2.67 3.32 -14.44
C ALA A 79 -2.20 4.73 -14.06
N SER A 80 -1.57 5.48 -14.99
CA SER A 80 -1.31 6.91 -14.76
C SER A 80 -2.62 7.69 -14.67
N ASP A 81 -2.65 8.73 -13.84
CA ASP A 81 -3.82 9.60 -13.63
C ASP A 81 -3.37 11.06 -13.49
N ASN A 82 -2.53 11.50 -14.43
CA ASN A 82 -2.03 12.86 -14.49
C ASN A 82 -3.16 13.83 -14.94
N PRO A 83 -3.12 15.12 -14.56
CA PRO A 83 -4.22 16.06 -14.81
C PRO A 83 -4.71 16.10 -16.27
N ASP A 84 -3.79 16.02 -17.23
CA ASP A 84 -4.08 16.11 -18.67
C ASP A 84 -4.33 14.75 -19.33
N ILE A 85 -3.96 13.64 -18.66
CA ILE A 85 -4.02 12.28 -19.24
C ILE A 85 -4.10 11.17 -18.19
N THR A 86 -5.22 10.45 -18.23
CA THR A 86 -5.37 9.13 -17.60
C THR A 86 -4.93 8.04 -18.58
N GLY A 87 -4.02 7.16 -18.15
CA GLY A 87 -3.50 6.07 -18.97
C GLY A 87 -4.37 4.82 -18.97
N ARG A 88 -4.01 3.85 -19.81
CA ARG A 88 -4.53 2.47 -19.72
C ARG A 88 -4.08 1.79 -18.42
N TRP A 89 -4.85 0.81 -17.96
CA TRP A 89 -4.40 -0.12 -16.93
C TRP A 89 -3.17 -0.89 -17.41
N ARG A 90 -2.29 -1.28 -16.49
CA ARG A 90 -1.12 -2.11 -16.76
C ARG A 90 -1.46 -3.59 -16.62
N ASP A 91 -2.30 -4.07 -17.53
CA ASP A 91 -2.82 -5.44 -17.64
C ASP A 91 -2.34 -6.19 -18.89
N ASP A 92 -1.42 -5.61 -19.67
CA ASP A 92 -0.82 -6.27 -20.83
C ASP A 92 0.31 -7.22 -20.40
N PRO A 93 0.50 -8.40 -21.04
CA PRO A 93 1.62 -9.30 -20.75
C PRO A 93 3.03 -8.66 -20.90
N ALA A 94 3.15 -7.54 -21.62
CA ALA A 94 4.38 -6.77 -21.73
C ALA A 94 4.58 -5.71 -20.62
N ASP A 95 3.61 -5.51 -19.73
CA ASP A 95 3.74 -4.63 -18.56
C ASP A 95 4.47 -5.33 -17.40
N SER A 96 5.12 -4.54 -16.53
CA SER A 96 5.62 -5.03 -15.25
C SER A 96 4.47 -5.41 -14.31
N THR A 97 4.63 -6.53 -13.60
CA THR A 97 3.66 -6.99 -12.59
C THR A 97 4.08 -6.51 -11.21
N VAL A 98 3.24 -5.67 -10.59
CA VAL A 98 3.46 -5.17 -9.23
C VAL A 98 2.64 -6.00 -8.25
N LYS A 99 3.29 -6.54 -7.23
CA LYS A 99 2.67 -7.32 -6.15
C LYS A 99 2.89 -6.68 -4.79
N TYR A 100 1.99 -6.94 -3.85
CA TYR A 100 2.14 -6.57 -2.45
C TYR A 100 2.01 -7.77 -1.52
N SER A 101 2.69 -7.70 -0.38
CA SER A 101 2.46 -8.60 0.77
C SER A 101 2.64 -7.84 2.08
N ILE A 102 2.08 -8.37 3.17
CA ILE A 102 2.12 -7.75 4.50
C ILE A 102 2.97 -8.61 5.43
N ASP A 103 4.06 -8.04 5.93
CA ASP A 103 4.94 -8.65 6.95
C ASP A 103 4.85 -7.83 8.24
N GLY A 104 4.05 -8.32 9.19
CA GLY A 104 3.83 -7.70 10.50
C GLY A 104 3.32 -6.26 10.40
N LYS A 105 4.23 -5.28 10.48
CA LYS A 105 3.93 -3.83 10.41
C LYS A 105 4.46 -3.16 9.12
N LYS A 106 4.77 -3.94 8.09
CA LYS A 106 5.35 -3.48 6.82
C LYS A 106 4.49 -3.92 5.63
N ILE A 107 4.44 -3.07 4.60
CA ILE A 107 4.05 -3.48 3.25
C ILE A 107 5.34 -3.77 2.48
N ILE A 108 5.43 -4.95 1.90
CA ILE A 108 6.47 -5.31 0.93
C ILE A 108 5.85 -5.15 -0.45
N ILE A 109 6.51 -4.42 -1.33
CA ILE A 109 6.16 -4.29 -2.75
C ILE A 109 7.25 -4.96 -3.57
N THR A 110 6.85 -5.77 -4.54
CA THR A 110 7.75 -6.37 -5.54
C THR A 110 7.25 -5.99 -6.93
N GLU A 111 8.11 -5.40 -7.76
CA GLU A 111 7.84 -5.20 -9.18
C GLU A 111 8.66 -6.21 -9.97
N LEU A 112 7.97 -7.06 -10.75
CA LEU A 112 8.55 -8.05 -11.66
C LEU A 112 8.51 -7.51 -13.08
N TYR A 113 9.66 -7.43 -13.73
CA TYR A 113 9.80 -6.97 -15.12
C TYR A 113 9.76 -8.16 -16.09
N THR A 114 9.50 -7.86 -17.37
CA THR A 114 9.31 -8.87 -18.43
C THR A 114 10.59 -9.61 -18.84
N ASP A 115 11.76 -9.10 -18.45
CA ASP A 115 13.05 -9.79 -18.57
C ASP A 115 13.31 -10.80 -17.42
N GLY A 116 12.38 -10.93 -16.47
CA GLY A 116 12.48 -11.78 -15.29
C GLY A 116 13.24 -11.15 -14.11
N SER A 117 13.78 -9.94 -14.27
CA SER A 117 14.36 -9.19 -13.16
C SER A 117 13.26 -8.63 -12.24
N SER A 118 13.62 -8.26 -11.00
CA SER A 118 12.67 -7.64 -10.08
C SER A 118 13.32 -6.67 -9.11
N THR A 119 12.54 -5.70 -8.64
CA THR A 119 12.86 -4.86 -7.47
C THR A 119 11.97 -5.26 -6.30
N THR A 120 12.42 -5.02 -5.06
CA THR A 120 11.60 -5.25 -3.86
C THR A 120 11.92 -4.24 -2.77
N ASN A 121 10.86 -3.58 -2.27
CA ASN A 121 10.95 -2.48 -1.33
C ASN A 121 10.00 -2.73 -0.14
N SER A 122 10.39 -2.31 1.07
CA SER A 122 9.61 -2.52 2.30
C SER A 122 9.33 -1.19 3.00
N TYR A 123 8.06 -0.93 3.32
CA TYR A 123 7.57 0.34 3.86
C TYR A 123 6.79 0.15 5.18
N PRO A 124 7.09 0.89 6.26
CA PRO A 124 6.34 0.79 7.51
C PRO A 124 4.89 1.32 7.36
N LEU A 125 3.89 0.52 7.77
CA LEU A 125 2.47 0.87 7.68
C LEU A 125 2.12 2.23 8.31
N MET A 126 2.78 2.57 9.41
CA MET A 126 2.56 3.82 10.15
C MET A 126 3.02 5.07 9.38
N GLN A 127 3.89 4.92 8.38
CA GLN A 127 4.40 6.00 7.53
C GLN A 127 3.65 6.11 6.19
N LEU A 128 2.63 5.28 5.97
CA LEU A 128 1.80 5.24 4.76
C LEU A 128 0.37 5.72 5.00
N LYS A 129 0.05 6.11 6.24
CA LYS A 129 -1.23 6.73 6.60
C LYS A 129 -1.48 8.04 5.84
#